data_AF-A0A246Q129-F1
#
_entry.id   AF-A0A246Q129-F1
#
_cell.length_a   1.000
_cell.length_b   1.000
_cell.length_c   1.000
_cell.angle_alpha   90.00
_cell.angle_beta   90.00
_cell.angle_gamma   90.00
#
_symmetry.space_group_name_H-M   'P 1'
#
loop_
_entity.id
_entity.type
_entity.pdbx_description
1 polymer ?
#
loop_
_entity_poly.entity_id
_entity_poly.type
_entity_poly.pdbx_seq_one_letter_code
_entity_poly.pdbx_strand_id
1 'polypeptide(L)'
;MLLALASFLFAVARPQAMMKLPSRIQTVVLAMDTSGSMRAQDIKPDRMHAAREAAKQFLADQPLGVSVGLVSVAGTASVAQRPTRKKDDLIAALDRLQPQRGTALGNGLIISLATLLPRGEIDVNAFLNAAAEKDAKSKDAKGRGATPQAGARIDGGAAGGGPGAGGGNRNGNSNGNSNGSNNGSNNAANREGGSFASRDAAAGAGGAGAKAAAPASDRSVAIVLLSDGDSNTGPDVIDAAKVAADHGVRVYTVGIGTPEGVVISVEGWSARVRLEEQALKQVADMTGAEYFRAQDAEGLKRVYQTLSARLAFDKTDLVEISALFAALGALLAACAALLSLWWYGRVL
;
A
#
# COMPACT_ATOMS: atom_id res chain seq x y z
N MET A 1 -33.08 52.01 -3.54
CA MET A 1 -34.00 50.86 -3.54
C MET A 1 -33.73 49.87 -4.68
N LEU A 2 -33.69 50.28 -5.95
CA LEU A 2 -33.38 49.37 -7.08
C LEU A 2 -32.04 48.63 -6.95
N LEU A 3 -30.96 49.31 -6.53
CA LEU A 3 -29.66 48.68 -6.29
C LEU A 3 -29.67 47.65 -5.14
N ALA A 4 -30.43 47.93 -4.08
CA ALA A 4 -30.59 47.00 -2.95
C ALA A 4 -31.40 45.76 -3.35
N LEU A 5 -32.48 45.95 -4.12
CA LEU A 5 -33.30 44.85 -4.65
C LEU A 5 -32.51 43.98 -5.65
N ALA A 6 -31.75 44.61 -6.55
CA ALA A 6 -30.89 43.91 -7.50
C ALA A 6 -29.81 43.09 -6.79
N SER A 7 -29.16 43.67 -5.77
CA SER A 7 -28.18 42.94 -4.94
C SER A 7 -28.82 41.79 -4.16
N PHE A 8 -30.03 41.96 -3.64
CA PHE A 8 -30.76 40.91 -2.92
C PHE A 8 -31.15 39.74 -3.84
N LEU A 9 -31.69 40.04 -5.03
CA LEU A 9 -32.01 39.03 -6.06
C LEU A 9 -30.75 38.27 -6.48
N PHE A 10 -29.62 38.96 -6.61
CA PHE A 10 -28.34 38.33 -6.94
C PHE A 10 -27.80 37.44 -5.81
N ALA A 11 -28.02 37.81 -4.54
CA ALA A 11 -27.66 36.98 -3.39
C ALA A 11 -28.52 35.70 -3.28
N VAL A 12 -29.82 35.82 -3.55
CA VAL A 12 -30.76 34.67 -3.55
C VAL A 12 -30.44 33.67 -4.67
N ALA A 13 -29.89 34.13 -5.79
CA ALA A 13 -29.44 33.27 -6.89
C ALA A 13 -28.28 32.32 -6.52
N ARG A 14 -27.74 32.42 -5.29
CA ARG A 14 -26.61 31.61 -4.79
C ARG A 14 -25.49 31.47 -5.84
N PRO A 15 -24.88 32.56 -6.29
CA PRO A 15 -23.78 32.48 -7.23
C PRO A 15 -22.66 31.65 -6.60
N GLN A 16 -22.37 30.51 -7.22
CA GLN A 16 -21.29 29.63 -6.82
C GLN A 16 -20.08 29.94 -7.67
N ALA A 17 -18.93 30.12 -7.03
CA ALA A 17 -17.66 30.27 -7.72
C ALA A 17 -16.81 29.02 -7.49
N MET A 18 -16.24 28.53 -8.58
CA MET A 18 -15.24 27.47 -8.56
C MET A 18 -13.90 28.07 -8.13
N MET A 19 -13.53 27.93 -6.86
CA MET A 19 -12.18 28.29 -6.37
C MET A 19 -11.41 27.04 -5.96
N LYS A 20 -10.12 27.00 -6.28
CA LYS A 20 -9.23 25.94 -5.80
C LYS A 20 -8.88 26.22 -4.35
N LEU A 21 -9.50 25.50 -3.42
CA LEU A 21 -9.11 25.55 -2.02
C LEU A 21 -7.86 24.70 -1.81
N PRO A 22 -6.95 25.10 -0.91
CA PRO A 22 -5.82 24.25 -0.53
C PRO A 22 -6.38 22.93 0.04
N SER A 23 -5.76 21.82 -0.33
CA SER A 23 -6.19 20.49 0.10
C SER A 23 -6.23 20.38 1.63
N ARG A 24 -7.11 19.52 2.15
CA ARG A 24 -7.14 19.17 3.58
C ARG A 24 -6.11 18.11 3.97
N ILE A 25 -5.18 17.77 3.08
CA ILE A 25 -4.21 16.70 3.35
C ILE A 25 -3.26 17.17 4.44
N GLN A 26 -3.30 16.46 5.58
CA GLN A 26 -2.47 16.72 6.75
C GLN A 26 -1.32 15.74 6.85
N THR A 27 -1.51 14.49 6.40
CA THR A 27 -0.49 13.44 6.51
C THR A 27 -0.37 12.64 5.22
N VAL A 28 0.86 12.48 4.73
CA VAL A 28 1.17 11.63 3.58
C VAL A 28 2.19 10.57 4.02
N VAL A 29 1.98 9.31 3.69
CA VAL A 29 3.01 8.27 3.86
C VAL A 29 3.56 7.87 2.51
N LEU A 30 4.87 8.00 2.36
CA LEU A 30 5.61 7.52 1.21
C LEU A 30 6.09 6.10 1.51
N ALA A 31 5.49 5.11 0.85
CA ALA A 31 5.97 3.74 0.83
C ALA A 31 6.92 3.56 -0.36
N MET A 32 8.20 3.36 -0.08
CA MET A 32 9.22 3.14 -1.11
C MET A 32 9.62 1.69 -1.16
N ASP A 33 9.48 1.09 -2.34
CA ASP A 33 10.13 -0.17 -2.65
C ASP A 33 11.65 0.01 -2.62
N THR A 34 12.28 -0.87 -1.85
CA THR A 34 13.70 -0.98 -1.60
C THR A 34 14.18 -2.38 -1.92
N SER A 35 13.46 -3.12 -2.76
CA SER A 35 13.88 -4.44 -3.20
C SER A 35 15.14 -4.40 -4.07
N GLY A 36 15.74 -5.58 -4.28
CA GLY A 36 16.99 -5.72 -5.02
C GLY A 36 16.88 -5.26 -6.47
N SER A 37 15.67 -5.23 -7.04
CA SER A 37 15.42 -4.78 -8.40
C SER A 37 15.54 -3.27 -8.57
N MET A 38 15.45 -2.51 -7.49
CA MET A 38 15.72 -1.07 -7.47
C MET A 38 17.20 -0.71 -7.70
N ARG A 39 18.09 -1.70 -7.80
CA ARG A 39 19.49 -1.53 -8.23
C ARG A 39 19.66 -1.49 -9.75
N ALA A 40 18.59 -1.72 -10.51
CA ALA A 40 18.64 -1.66 -11.97
C ALA A 40 19.04 -0.25 -12.45
N GLN A 41 19.80 -0.21 -13.55
CA GLN A 41 20.36 1.02 -14.15
C GLN A 41 19.60 1.47 -15.41
N ASP A 42 18.41 0.92 -15.64
CA ASP A 42 17.51 1.37 -16.71
C ASP A 42 17.03 2.81 -16.51
N ILE A 43 17.04 3.28 -15.26
CA ILE A 43 17.02 4.70 -14.92
C ILE A 43 18.39 5.08 -14.36
N LYS A 44 19.05 6.06 -14.97
CA LYS A 44 20.38 6.50 -14.51
C LYS A 44 20.29 7.33 -13.22
N PRO A 45 21.26 7.18 -12.29
CA PRO A 45 22.31 6.16 -12.27
C PRO A 45 21.77 4.77 -11.91
N ASP A 46 20.80 4.69 -11.00
CA ASP A 46 19.98 3.51 -10.72
C ASP A 46 18.57 3.96 -10.29
N ARG A 47 17.60 3.02 -10.31
CA ARG A 47 16.20 3.30 -9.91
C ARG A 47 16.08 3.85 -8.49
N MET A 48 16.83 3.31 -7.53
CA MET A 48 16.82 3.73 -6.12
C MET A 48 17.29 5.18 -5.96
N HIS A 49 18.36 5.56 -6.63
CA HIS A 49 18.89 6.92 -6.63
C HIS A 49 17.88 7.88 -7.24
N ALA A 50 17.34 7.56 -8.42
CA ALA A 50 16.31 8.38 -9.05
C ALA A 50 15.06 8.53 -8.16
N ALA A 51 14.64 7.44 -7.51
CA ALA A 51 13.53 7.44 -6.55
C ALA A 51 13.78 8.33 -5.33
N ARG A 52 14.97 8.27 -4.73
CA ARG A 52 15.35 9.13 -3.61
C ARG A 52 15.39 10.60 -3.99
N GLU A 53 15.99 10.94 -5.12
CA GLU A 53 16.09 12.34 -5.56
C GLU A 53 14.71 12.91 -5.91
N ALA A 54 13.85 12.12 -6.56
CA ALA A 54 12.48 12.54 -6.83
C ALA A 54 11.65 12.67 -5.54
N ALA A 55 11.84 11.78 -4.56
CA ALA A 55 11.22 11.88 -3.25
C ALA A 55 11.70 13.13 -2.47
N LYS A 56 12.99 13.48 -2.52
CA LYS A 56 13.51 14.72 -1.92
C LYS A 56 12.87 15.95 -2.56
N GLN A 57 12.73 15.96 -3.88
CA GLN A 57 12.03 17.03 -4.59
C GLN A 57 10.55 17.12 -4.17
N PHE A 58 9.87 15.98 -4.07
CA PHE A 58 8.50 15.92 -3.56
C PHE A 58 8.39 16.56 -2.17
N LEU A 59 9.28 16.20 -1.24
CA LEU A 59 9.32 16.79 0.10
C LEU A 59 9.57 18.30 0.07
N ALA A 60 10.44 18.78 -0.83
CA ALA A 60 10.69 20.20 -1.00
C ALA A 60 9.43 20.94 -1.45
N ASP A 61 8.66 20.37 -2.39
CA ASP A 61 7.45 20.94 -2.96
C ASP A 61 6.22 20.85 -2.04
N GLN A 62 6.28 20.05 -0.96
CA GLN A 62 5.17 19.94 -0.01
C GLN A 62 4.98 21.21 0.85
N PRO A 63 3.71 21.63 1.09
CA PRO A 63 3.39 22.73 2.00
C PRO A 63 3.86 22.47 3.44
N LEU A 64 4.19 23.53 4.17
CA LEU A 64 4.76 23.47 5.54
C LEU A 64 3.85 22.82 6.60
N GLY A 65 2.55 22.67 6.32
CA GLY A 65 1.58 22.07 7.22
C GLY A 65 1.45 20.55 7.12
N VAL A 66 2.04 19.93 6.09
CA VAL A 66 1.90 18.49 5.80
C VAL A 66 2.95 17.69 6.55
N SER A 67 2.51 16.70 7.32
CA SER A 67 3.38 15.69 7.92
C SER A 67 3.64 14.60 6.91
N VAL A 68 4.90 14.25 6.68
CA VAL A 68 5.25 13.14 5.78
C VAL A 68 5.90 12.02 6.59
N GLY A 69 5.43 10.79 6.37
CA GLY A 69 6.05 9.57 6.88
C GLY A 69 6.74 8.81 5.76
N LEU A 70 7.74 8.00 6.10
CA LEU A 70 8.49 7.17 5.16
C LEU A 70 8.47 5.72 5.62
N VAL A 71 8.04 4.83 4.73
CA VAL A 71 8.04 3.37 4.93
C VAL A 71 8.93 2.75 3.87
N SER A 72 9.87 1.91 4.30
CA SER A 72 10.71 1.10 3.44
C SER A 72 10.06 -0.25 3.22
N VAL A 73 9.99 -0.70 1.97
CA VAL A 73 9.37 -1.98 1.60
C VAL A 73 10.40 -2.84 0.90
N ALA A 74 10.75 -4.00 1.49
CA ALA A 74 11.60 -5.02 0.89
C ALA A 74 11.01 -6.39 1.25
N GLY A 75 11.81 -7.43 1.52
CA GLY A 75 11.29 -8.72 2.02
C GLY A 75 10.48 -8.60 3.31
N THR A 76 10.70 -7.51 4.05
CA THR A 76 9.84 -7.01 5.13
C THR A 76 9.59 -5.53 4.93
N ALA A 77 8.49 -5.01 5.50
CA ALA A 77 8.24 -3.57 5.52
C ALA A 77 8.55 -2.99 6.91
N SER A 78 9.06 -1.75 6.94
CA SER A 78 9.39 -1.06 8.18
C SER A 78 9.25 0.46 8.05
N VAL A 79 8.89 1.11 9.15
CA VAL A 79 8.76 2.58 9.19
C VAL A 79 10.16 3.18 9.31
N ALA A 80 10.67 3.76 8.23
CA ALA A 80 11.96 4.43 8.20
C ALA A 80 11.92 5.78 8.93
N GLN A 81 10.80 6.51 8.81
CA GLN A 81 10.56 7.76 9.50
C GLN A 81 9.07 7.91 9.81
N ARG A 82 8.74 8.14 11.08
CA ARG A 82 7.37 8.46 11.48
C ARG A 82 6.93 9.81 10.89
N PRO A 83 5.62 10.01 10.65
CA PRO A 83 5.08 11.27 10.14
C PRO A 83 5.64 12.47 10.90
N THR A 84 6.40 13.29 10.20
CA THR A 84 7.04 14.50 10.73
C THR A 84 6.90 15.64 9.73
N ARG A 85 6.90 16.86 10.25
CA ARG A 85 6.94 18.08 9.42
C ARG A 85 8.38 18.52 9.13
N LYS A 86 9.36 17.92 9.81
CA LYS A 86 10.78 18.23 9.63
C LYS A 86 11.30 17.54 8.39
N LYS A 87 11.54 18.33 7.34
CA LYS A 87 12.04 17.82 6.05
C LYS A 87 13.42 17.18 6.19
N ASP A 88 14.27 17.72 7.06
CA ASP A 88 15.63 17.21 7.27
C ASP A 88 15.66 15.76 7.81
N ASP A 89 14.76 15.43 8.73
CA ASP A 89 14.63 14.07 9.27
C ASP A 89 14.26 13.06 8.15
N LEU A 90 13.38 13.48 7.24
CA LEU A 90 12.95 12.67 6.10
C LEU A 90 14.03 12.53 5.04
N ILE A 91 14.76 13.60 4.73
CA ILE A 91 15.90 13.57 3.81
C ILE A 91 16.97 12.62 4.35
N ALA A 92 17.31 12.74 5.64
CA ALA A 92 18.25 11.84 6.29
C ALA A 92 17.77 10.37 6.30
N ALA A 93 16.47 10.13 6.43
CA ALA A 93 15.91 8.79 6.34
C ALA A 93 15.97 8.23 4.91
N LEU A 94 15.67 9.05 3.89
CA LEU A 94 15.80 8.68 2.47
C LEU A 94 17.23 8.28 2.12
N ASP A 95 18.24 9.03 2.57
CA ASP A 95 19.65 8.76 2.27
C ASP A 95 20.13 7.42 2.84
N ARG A 96 19.50 6.95 3.93
CA ARG A 96 19.80 5.65 4.55
C ARG A 96 19.11 4.48 3.87
N LEU A 97 18.12 4.71 3.01
CA LEU A 97 17.48 3.62 2.28
C LEU A 97 18.48 2.96 1.35
N GLN A 98 18.56 1.63 1.45
CA GLN A 98 19.43 0.80 0.63
C GLN A 98 18.63 -0.36 0.07
N PRO A 99 18.90 -0.80 -1.16
CA PRO A 99 18.25 -1.98 -1.72
C PRO A 99 18.54 -3.23 -0.89
N GLN A 100 17.49 -3.97 -0.57
CA GLN A 100 17.46 -5.20 0.22
C GLN A 100 16.81 -6.33 -0.58
N ARG A 101 16.96 -7.58 -0.13
CA ARG A 101 16.35 -8.73 -0.82
C ARG A 101 14.86 -8.86 -0.47
N GLY A 102 14.08 -9.36 -1.44
CA GLY A 102 12.65 -9.60 -1.31
C GLY A 102 11.80 -8.34 -1.50
N THR A 103 10.50 -8.56 -1.68
CA THR A 103 9.51 -7.50 -1.90
C THR A 103 8.17 -7.92 -1.30
N ALA A 104 7.71 -7.19 -0.29
CA ALA A 104 6.49 -7.44 0.45
C ALA A 104 5.57 -6.21 0.40
N LEU A 105 5.01 -5.95 -0.79
CA LEU A 105 4.21 -4.76 -1.06
C LEU A 105 2.94 -4.71 -0.20
N GLY A 106 2.29 -5.87 0.03
CA GLY A 106 1.12 -5.96 0.91
C GLY A 106 1.45 -5.53 2.35
N ASN A 107 2.55 -6.02 2.91
CA ASN A 107 3.04 -5.58 4.22
C ASN A 107 3.35 -4.09 4.24
N GLY A 108 3.99 -3.59 3.19
CA GLY A 108 4.29 -2.17 3.03
C GLY A 108 3.06 -1.30 3.10
N LEU A 109 1.99 -1.70 2.40
CA LEU A 109 0.73 -0.96 2.38
C LEU A 109 0.04 -0.96 3.74
N ILE A 110 -0.03 -2.12 4.42
CA ILE A 110 -0.62 -2.22 5.76
C ILE A 110 0.14 -1.41 6.80
N ILE A 111 1.48 -1.49 6.80
CA ILE A 111 2.31 -0.70 7.73
C ILE A 111 2.16 0.79 7.44
N SER A 112 2.03 1.18 6.17
CA SER A 112 1.78 2.57 5.80
C SER A 112 0.43 3.06 6.32
N LEU A 113 -0.60 2.24 6.18
CA LEU A 113 -1.94 2.53 6.69
C LEU A 113 -1.95 2.64 8.23
N ALA A 114 -1.28 1.72 8.93
CA ALA A 114 -1.13 1.77 10.38
C ALA A 114 -0.29 2.95 10.87
N THR A 115 0.61 3.47 10.02
CA THR A 115 1.40 4.67 10.30
C THR A 115 0.55 5.94 10.12
N LEU A 116 -0.42 5.92 9.21
CA LEU A 116 -1.33 7.03 8.94
C LEU A 116 -2.45 7.17 9.98
N LEU A 117 -3.01 6.05 10.45
CA LEU A 117 -4.17 6.06 11.35
C LEU A 117 -3.70 6.03 12.82
N PRO A 118 -3.79 7.13 13.58
CA PRO A 118 -3.35 7.16 14.96
C PRO A 118 -4.31 6.38 15.88
N ARG A 119 -3.82 5.25 16.42
CA ARG A 119 -4.35 4.44 17.55
C ARG A 119 -5.75 3.82 17.36
N GLY A 120 -5.75 2.49 17.17
CA GLY A 120 -6.87 1.61 17.57
C GLY A 120 -7.72 1.02 16.45
N GLU A 121 -7.57 1.47 15.21
CA GLU A 121 -8.45 1.01 14.11
C GLU A 121 -7.92 -0.19 13.32
N ILE A 122 -6.60 -0.45 13.33
CA ILE A 122 -6.00 -1.56 12.57
C ILE A 122 -5.07 -2.37 13.47
N ASP A 123 -5.50 -3.58 13.80
CA ASP A 123 -4.62 -4.59 14.40
C ASP A 123 -3.75 -5.20 13.29
N VAL A 124 -2.59 -4.55 13.07
CA VAL A 124 -1.58 -4.97 12.10
C VAL A 124 -1.16 -6.41 12.34
N ASN A 125 -1.02 -6.83 13.60
CA ASN A 125 -0.57 -8.18 13.93
C ASN A 125 -1.64 -9.22 13.57
N ALA A 126 -2.92 -8.94 13.88
CA ALA A 126 -4.02 -9.82 13.50
C ALA A 126 -4.13 -9.98 11.98
N PHE A 127 -3.97 -8.90 11.21
CA PHE A 127 -4.02 -8.96 9.75
C PHE A 127 -2.85 -9.73 9.15
N LEU A 128 -1.61 -9.42 9.59
CA LEU A 128 -0.41 -10.10 9.13
C LEU A 128 -0.45 -11.61 9.44
N ASN A 129 -0.97 -11.98 10.62
CA ASN A 129 -1.14 -13.37 11.00
C ASN A 129 -2.24 -14.07 10.17
N ALA A 130 -3.38 -13.40 9.92
CA ALA A 130 -4.45 -13.95 9.10
C ALA A 130 -4.03 -14.15 7.63
N ALA A 131 -3.24 -13.23 7.08
CA ALA A 131 -2.64 -13.36 5.75
C ALA A 131 -1.63 -14.51 5.71
N ALA A 132 -0.72 -14.60 6.69
CA ALA A 132 0.24 -15.69 6.79
C ALA A 132 -0.44 -17.07 6.92
N GLU A 133 -1.59 -17.15 7.61
CA GLU A 133 -2.36 -18.39 7.74
C GLU A 133 -3.04 -18.80 6.41
N LYS A 134 -3.52 -17.83 5.61
CA LYS A 134 -4.03 -18.09 4.26
C LYS A 134 -2.93 -18.57 3.31
N ASP A 135 -1.75 -17.97 3.37
CA ASP A 135 -0.60 -18.34 2.55
C ASP A 135 -0.04 -19.72 2.92
N ALA A 136 -0.05 -20.09 4.21
CA ALA A 136 0.31 -21.43 4.66
C ALA A 136 -0.68 -22.48 4.13
N LYS A 137 -1.99 -22.22 4.24
CA LYS A 137 -3.04 -23.12 3.72
C LYS A 137 -3.00 -23.27 2.20
N SER A 138 -2.66 -22.22 1.46
CA SER A 138 -2.56 -22.28 -0.02
C SER A 138 -1.34 -23.09 -0.47
N LYS A 139 -0.21 -22.99 0.23
CA LYS A 139 0.99 -23.81 0.01
C LYS A 139 0.76 -25.28 0.37
N ASP A 140 0.05 -25.55 1.46
CA ASP A 140 -0.31 -26.91 1.88
C ASP A 140 -1.31 -27.61 0.94
N ALA A 141 -2.19 -26.84 0.29
CA ALA A 141 -3.08 -27.33 -0.75
C ALA A 141 -2.32 -27.66 -2.05
N LYS A 142 -1.30 -26.87 -2.39
CA LYS A 142 -0.46 -27.08 -3.58
C LYS A 142 0.56 -28.22 -3.39
N GLY A 143 1.02 -28.46 -2.16
CA GLY A 143 1.89 -29.59 -1.80
C GLY A 143 1.19 -30.96 -1.76
N ARG A 144 -0.13 -30.99 -1.58
CA ARG A 144 -0.94 -32.24 -1.57
C ARG A 144 -1.46 -32.68 -2.94
N GLY A 145 -1.18 -31.91 -4.00
CA GLY A 145 -1.60 -32.22 -5.38
C GLY A 145 -0.62 -33.08 -6.20
N ALA A 146 0.53 -33.49 -5.63
CA ALA A 146 1.45 -34.40 -6.30
C ALA A 146 1.11 -35.86 -5.95
N THR A 147 0.08 -36.41 -6.61
CA THR A 147 -0.18 -37.85 -6.59
C THR A 147 1.02 -38.57 -7.21
N PRO A 148 1.63 -39.60 -6.57
CA PRO A 148 2.63 -40.42 -7.22
C PRO A 148 1.93 -41.18 -8.35
N GLN A 149 2.37 -40.98 -9.61
CA GLN A 149 1.86 -41.76 -10.73
C GLN A 149 2.13 -43.24 -10.45
N ALA A 150 1.04 -44.01 -10.38
CA ALA A 150 1.06 -45.46 -10.29
C ALA A 150 1.78 -46.04 -11.52
N GLY A 151 2.88 -46.75 -11.28
CA GLY A 151 3.60 -47.49 -12.30
C GLY A 151 2.69 -48.56 -12.93
N ALA A 152 2.40 -48.39 -14.21
CA ALA A 152 1.75 -49.40 -15.03
C ALA A 152 2.62 -50.65 -15.09
N ARG A 153 2.11 -51.76 -14.53
CA ARG A 153 2.60 -53.10 -14.82
C ARG A 153 2.17 -53.48 -16.23
N ILE A 154 3.13 -53.86 -17.06
CA ILE A 154 2.88 -54.47 -18.36
C ILE A 154 3.47 -55.87 -18.28
N ASP A 155 2.60 -56.87 -18.23
CA ASP A 155 2.96 -58.29 -18.23
C ASP A 155 2.98 -58.84 -19.67
N GLY A 156 4.01 -59.64 -19.97
CA GLY A 156 3.92 -60.82 -20.85
C GLY A 156 4.43 -60.70 -22.29
N GLY A 157 5.39 -61.58 -22.66
CA GLY A 157 5.63 -61.90 -24.08
C GLY A 157 7.00 -62.47 -24.48
N ALA A 158 7.28 -63.70 -24.06
CA ALA A 158 8.20 -64.74 -24.59
C ALA A 158 9.13 -64.53 -25.82
N ALA A 159 10.33 -65.14 -25.68
CA ALA A 159 11.02 -66.07 -26.62
C ALA A 159 12.40 -65.65 -27.19
N GLY A 160 13.43 -66.46 -26.84
CA GLY A 160 14.36 -67.02 -27.83
C GLY A 160 15.85 -66.66 -27.77
N GLY A 161 16.69 -67.58 -27.29
CA GLY A 161 17.88 -68.03 -28.04
C GLY A 161 19.30 -67.58 -27.61
N GLY A 162 20.04 -68.51 -26.98
CA GLY A 162 21.43 -68.85 -27.39
C GLY A 162 22.63 -68.17 -26.68
N PRO A 163 23.73 -68.91 -26.37
CA PRO A 163 24.72 -68.49 -25.36
C PRO A 163 26.02 -67.93 -25.95
N GLY A 164 26.73 -67.09 -25.17
CA GLY A 164 28.06 -66.61 -25.51
C GLY A 164 28.84 -66.16 -24.26
N ALA A 165 29.97 -66.82 -24.03
CA ALA A 165 30.86 -66.69 -22.90
C ALA A 165 31.61 -65.34 -22.83
N GLY A 166 32.10 -64.97 -21.65
CA GLY A 166 33.09 -63.90 -21.49
C GLY A 166 33.18 -63.39 -20.06
N GLY A 167 34.29 -63.69 -19.38
CA GLY A 167 34.48 -63.46 -17.95
C GLY A 167 34.68 -62.00 -17.52
N GLY A 168 34.69 -61.78 -16.20
CA GLY A 168 34.89 -60.45 -15.64
C GLY A 168 34.65 -60.36 -14.14
N ASN A 169 35.35 -61.20 -13.37
CA ASN A 169 35.44 -61.14 -11.92
C ASN A 169 36.00 -59.78 -11.45
N ARG A 170 35.31 -59.06 -10.55
CA ARG A 170 35.94 -58.23 -9.49
C ARG A 170 34.97 -57.88 -8.37
N ASN A 171 35.14 -58.70 -7.33
CA ASN A 171 34.84 -58.55 -5.92
C ASN A 171 34.98 -57.12 -5.35
N GLY A 172 34.05 -56.73 -4.48
CA GLY A 172 34.04 -55.46 -3.75
C GLY A 172 32.94 -55.42 -2.68
N ASN A 173 32.91 -56.44 -1.83
CA ASN A 173 32.08 -56.53 -0.63
C ASN A 173 32.70 -55.70 0.51
N SER A 174 31.98 -54.70 1.02
CA SER A 174 32.12 -54.29 2.43
C SER A 174 30.75 -53.96 3.00
N ASN A 175 30.19 -55.03 3.56
CA ASN A 175 29.10 -55.15 4.50
C ASN A 175 29.22 -54.19 5.71
N GLY A 176 28.10 -53.58 6.10
CA GLY A 176 27.96 -52.73 7.28
C GLY A 176 26.48 -52.61 7.66
N ASN A 177 25.96 -53.69 8.22
CA ASN A 177 24.58 -53.91 8.63
C ASN A 177 24.27 -53.33 10.03
N SER A 178 22.97 -53.10 10.24
CA SER A 178 22.23 -52.94 11.52
C SER A 178 22.37 -51.59 12.23
N ASN A 179 21.32 -50.98 12.78
CA ASN A 179 20.16 -51.59 13.40
C ASN A 179 18.98 -50.61 13.42
N GLY A 180 17.80 -51.07 13.02
CA GLY A 180 16.54 -50.40 13.35
C GLY A 180 16.13 -50.74 14.78
N SER A 181 15.48 -49.81 15.47
CA SER A 181 14.60 -50.19 16.58
C SER A 181 13.52 -49.13 16.80
N ASN A 182 12.29 -49.53 16.50
CA ASN A 182 11.07 -49.02 17.12
C ASN A 182 11.20 -49.04 18.64
N ASN A 183 10.68 -48.02 19.31
CA ASN A 183 9.84 -48.30 20.47
C ASN A 183 8.85 -47.16 20.73
N GLY A 184 7.58 -47.43 20.47
CA GLY A 184 6.46 -46.71 21.07
C GLY A 184 6.02 -47.41 22.35
N SER A 185 5.36 -46.63 23.22
CA SER A 185 4.49 -47.08 24.31
C SER A 185 5.17 -47.65 25.58
N ASN A 186 5.12 -46.93 26.70
CA ASN A 186 4.04 -47.07 27.71
C ASN A 186 4.34 -46.38 29.06
N ASN A 187 3.25 -46.20 29.83
CA ASN A 187 3.09 -45.70 31.20
C ASN A 187 2.96 -44.17 31.31
N ALA A 188 1.79 -43.56 31.49
CA ALA A 188 0.60 -43.92 32.28
C ALA A 188 0.92 -44.17 33.76
N ALA A 189 0.97 -43.10 34.55
CA ALA A 189 0.41 -42.98 35.91
C ALA A 189 0.94 -41.70 36.59
N ASN A 190 0.18 -40.61 36.51
CA ASN A 190 -0.03 -39.77 37.70
C ASN A 190 -1.32 -38.95 37.51
N ARG A 191 -2.38 -39.40 38.17
CA ARG A 191 -3.61 -38.64 38.43
C ARG A 191 -3.51 -38.08 39.83
N GLU A 192 -4.30 -37.04 40.07
CA GLU A 192 -4.48 -36.23 41.29
C GLU A 192 -3.67 -34.93 41.24
N GLY A 193 -4.25 -33.74 41.26
CA GLY A 193 -5.63 -33.30 41.39
C GLY A 193 -5.56 -31.76 41.49
N GLY A 194 -6.47 -31.05 40.82
CA GLY A 194 -6.42 -29.59 40.84
C GLY A 194 -7.26 -28.94 39.75
N SER A 195 -8.57 -29.14 39.85
CA SER A 195 -9.60 -28.40 39.12
C SER A 195 -9.42 -26.90 39.34
N PHE A 196 -8.98 -26.17 38.31
CA PHE A 196 -9.38 -24.79 38.10
C PHE A 196 -10.05 -24.68 36.74
N ALA A 197 -11.33 -24.32 36.84
CA ALA A 197 -12.31 -24.18 35.79
C ALA A 197 -11.77 -23.55 34.50
N SER A 198 -11.81 -24.34 33.43
CA SER A 198 -12.01 -23.84 32.07
C SER A 198 -13.45 -23.35 31.92
N ARG A 199 -13.69 -22.14 32.43
CA ARG A 199 -14.82 -21.28 32.07
C ARG A 199 -14.22 -19.90 31.91
N ASP A 200 -13.89 -19.59 30.66
CA ASP A 200 -13.80 -18.25 30.05
C ASP A 200 -13.05 -18.37 28.71
N ALA A 201 -13.51 -19.28 27.85
CA ALA A 201 -13.14 -19.34 26.44
C ALA A 201 -14.41 -19.27 25.58
N ALA A 202 -15.24 -18.28 25.88
CA ALA A 202 -16.40 -17.88 25.10
C ALA A 202 -16.78 -16.45 25.49
N ALA A 203 -15.86 -15.50 25.30
CA ALA A 203 -16.17 -14.08 25.40
C ALA A 203 -15.24 -13.30 24.46
N GLY A 204 -15.82 -12.66 23.45
CA GLY A 204 -15.18 -11.53 22.78
C GLY A 204 -14.54 -11.76 21.41
N ALA A 205 -15.16 -12.53 20.52
CA ALA A 205 -15.10 -12.19 19.10
C ALA A 205 -15.89 -10.87 18.90
N GLY A 206 -15.27 -9.77 19.30
CA GLY A 206 -15.84 -8.43 19.37
C GLY A 206 -14.84 -7.40 18.89
N GLY A 207 -14.20 -7.65 17.75
CA GLY A 207 -13.65 -6.57 16.94
C GLY A 207 -14.82 -5.84 16.31
N ALA A 208 -15.35 -4.84 17.03
CA ALA A 208 -16.46 -4.01 16.60
C ALA A 208 -16.18 -3.46 15.19
N GLY A 209 -17.15 -3.64 14.30
CA GLY A 209 -17.07 -3.18 12.92
C GLY A 209 -16.79 -1.69 12.85
N ALA A 210 -15.59 -1.33 12.42
CA ALA A 210 -15.40 -0.11 11.68
C ALA A 210 -16.28 -0.25 10.43
N LYS A 211 -17.36 0.53 10.38
CA LYS A 211 -18.22 0.59 9.19
C LYS A 211 -17.32 0.96 8.02
N ALA A 212 -17.22 0.07 7.02
CA ALA A 212 -16.42 0.31 5.83
C ALA A 212 -16.75 1.71 5.28
N ALA A 213 -15.74 2.57 5.28
CA ALA A 213 -15.83 3.89 4.73
C ALA A 213 -15.93 3.80 3.20
N ALA A 214 -16.51 4.81 2.57
CA ALA A 214 -16.46 4.87 1.12
C ALA A 214 -15.00 5.10 0.68
N PRO A 215 -14.54 4.47 -0.42
CA PRO A 215 -13.20 4.70 -0.93
C PRO A 215 -12.96 6.20 -1.16
N ALA A 216 -11.77 6.68 -0.83
CA ALA A 216 -11.38 8.09 -0.87
C ALA A 216 -12.23 9.05 0.01
N SER A 217 -12.91 8.56 1.05
CA SER A 217 -13.65 9.43 1.97
C SER A 217 -12.75 10.27 2.88
N ASP A 218 -11.57 9.79 3.25
CA ASP A 218 -10.65 10.55 4.08
C ASP A 218 -9.73 11.41 3.22
N ARG A 219 -10.06 12.70 3.14
CA ARG A 219 -9.29 13.69 2.39
C ARG A 219 -8.08 14.22 3.16
N SER A 220 -7.91 13.82 4.42
CA SER A 220 -6.81 14.30 5.28
C SER A 220 -5.54 13.45 5.17
N VAL A 221 -5.66 12.23 4.65
CA VAL A 221 -4.54 11.30 4.54
C VAL A 221 -4.39 10.71 3.14
N ALA A 222 -3.16 10.35 2.77
CA ALA A 222 -2.87 9.65 1.52
C ALA A 222 -1.62 8.78 1.65
N ILE A 223 -1.60 7.67 0.91
CA ILE A 223 -0.41 6.82 0.73
C ILE A 223 0.10 7.04 -0.68
N VAL A 224 1.41 7.20 -0.83
CA VAL A 224 2.10 7.13 -2.12
C VAL A 224 2.96 5.87 -2.12
N LEU A 225 2.58 4.88 -2.90
CA LEU A 225 3.29 3.60 -3.04
C LEU A 225 4.15 3.62 -4.30
N LEU A 226 5.46 3.60 -4.14
CA LEU A 226 6.42 3.46 -5.21
C LEU A 226 6.88 2.01 -5.31
N SER A 227 6.74 1.37 -6.46
CA SER A 227 7.23 0.00 -6.68
C SER A 227 7.61 -0.26 -8.13
N ASP A 228 8.48 -1.24 -8.35
CA ASP A 228 8.76 -1.81 -9.66
C ASP A 228 8.00 -3.11 -9.95
N GLY A 229 7.07 -3.50 -9.06
CA GLY A 229 5.88 -4.27 -9.40
C GLY A 229 6.00 -5.79 -9.34
N ASP A 230 6.72 -6.37 -8.37
CA ASP A 230 6.58 -7.80 -8.08
C ASP A 230 6.63 -8.01 -6.56
N SER A 231 5.56 -8.56 -5.98
CA SER A 231 5.50 -8.92 -4.56
C SER A 231 5.71 -10.42 -4.42
N ASN A 232 6.79 -10.82 -3.76
CA ASN A 232 7.17 -12.23 -3.60
C ASN A 232 6.92 -12.78 -2.19
N THR A 233 6.53 -11.92 -1.24
CA THR A 233 6.38 -12.27 0.18
C THR A 233 5.23 -11.49 0.82
N GLY A 234 4.58 -12.09 1.81
CA GLY A 234 3.53 -11.44 2.59
C GLY A 234 2.15 -11.47 1.91
N PRO A 235 1.16 -10.76 2.51
CA PRO A 235 -0.20 -10.70 2.02
C PRO A 235 -0.26 -10.19 0.59
N ASP A 236 -1.31 -10.60 -0.09
CA ASP A 236 -1.67 -10.05 -1.38
C ASP A 236 -1.88 -8.52 -1.30
N VAL A 237 -1.38 -7.80 -2.31
CA VAL A 237 -1.42 -6.33 -2.35
C VAL A 237 -2.84 -5.82 -2.52
N ILE A 238 -3.69 -6.57 -3.23
CA ILE A 238 -5.09 -6.23 -3.46
C ILE A 238 -5.90 -6.39 -2.16
N ASP A 239 -5.63 -7.43 -1.38
CA ASP A 239 -6.22 -7.60 -0.05
C ASP A 239 -5.87 -6.41 0.87
N ALA A 240 -4.61 -5.96 0.84
CA ALA A 240 -4.19 -4.78 1.61
C ALA A 240 -4.83 -3.47 1.08
N ALA A 241 -5.00 -3.33 -0.24
CA ALA A 241 -5.66 -2.18 -0.85
C ALA A 241 -7.14 -2.10 -0.51
N LYS A 242 -7.80 -3.25 -0.36
CA LYS A 242 -9.19 -3.32 0.10
C LYS A 242 -9.32 -2.76 1.52
N VAL A 243 -8.40 -3.12 2.41
CA VAL A 243 -8.38 -2.54 3.77
C VAL A 243 -8.18 -1.01 3.69
N ALA A 244 -7.26 -0.53 2.87
CA ALA A 244 -7.08 0.92 2.68
C ALA A 244 -8.35 1.61 2.16
N ALA A 245 -9.06 1.00 1.20
CA ALA A 245 -10.33 1.49 0.68
C ALA A 245 -11.44 1.49 1.74
N ASP A 246 -11.52 0.45 2.58
CA ASP A 246 -12.47 0.32 3.69
C ASP A 246 -12.21 1.38 4.78
N HIS A 247 -10.99 1.92 4.88
CA HIS A 247 -10.65 3.07 5.73
C HIS A 247 -10.71 4.42 4.98
N GLY A 248 -11.16 4.43 3.72
CA GLY A 248 -11.31 5.64 2.92
C GLY A 248 -9.99 6.31 2.53
N VAL A 249 -8.86 5.59 2.64
CA VAL A 249 -7.51 6.11 2.36
C VAL A 249 -7.17 5.92 0.88
N ARG A 250 -6.75 7.02 0.23
CA ARG A 250 -6.28 7.01 -1.16
C ARG A 250 -4.86 6.47 -1.26
N VAL A 251 -4.63 5.53 -2.18
CA VAL A 251 -3.31 4.93 -2.44
C VAL A 251 -2.86 5.26 -3.85
N TYR A 252 -2.03 6.29 -4.00
CA TYR A 252 -1.41 6.64 -5.26
C TYR A 252 -0.25 5.69 -5.55
N THR A 253 -0.32 4.95 -6.64
CA THR A 253 0.72 3.99 -7.01
C THR A 253 1.60 4.54 -8.13
N VAL A 254 2.91 4.40 -7.99
CA VAL A 254 3.90 4.80 -8.97
C VAL A 254 4.71 3.59 -9.39
N GLY A 255 4.53 3.16 -10.63
CA GLY A 255 5.29 2.07 -11.26
C GLY A 255 6.60 2.59 -11.85
N ILE A 256 7.74 2.03 -11.40
CA ILE A 256 9.05 2.29 -11.99
C ILE A 256 9.46 1.13 -12.89
N GLY A 257 9.84 1.44 -14.13
CA GLY A 257 10.46 0.49 -15.05
C GLY A 257 9.65 0.22 -16.31
N THR A 258 10.03 -0.86 -17.00
CA THR A 258 9.48 -1.24 -18.30
C THR A 258 8.67 -2.56 -18.20
N PRO A 259 7.50 -2.66 -18.86
CA PRO A 259 6.70 -3.89 -18.95
C PRO A 259 7.46 -5.06 -19.60
N GLU A 260 8.38 -4.74 -20.50
CA GLU A 260 9.26 -5.71 -21.16
C GLU A 260 10.18 -6.41 -20.15
N GLY A 261 10.45 -5.72 -19.04
CA GLY A 261 11.31 -6.14 -17.96
C GLY A 261 12.78 -5.93 -18.26
N VAL A 262 13.56 -5.79 -17.20
CA VAL A 262 15.01 -5.65 -17.29
C VAL A 262 15.67 -6.84 -16.61
N VAL A 263 16.80 -7.28 -17.16
CA VAL A 263 17.58 -8.36 -16.57
C VAL A 263 18.48 -7.75 -15.51
N ILE A 264 18.25 -8.11 -14.26
CA ILE A 264 19.03 -7.62 -13.14
C ILE A 264 20.02 -8.71 -12.77
N SER A 265 21.30 -8.37 -12.79
CA SER A 265 22.39 -9.28 -12.40
C SER A 265 22.76 -8.99 -10.95
N VAL A 266 22.43 -9.91 -10.05
CA VAL A 266 22.83 -9.86 -8.64
C VAL A 266 23.58 -11.13 -8.32
N GLU A 267 24.86 -11.01 -7.96
CA GLU A 267 25.69 -12.14 -7.46
C GLU A 267 25.72 -13.36 -8.41
N GLY A 268 25.78 -13.14 -9.73
CA GLY A 268 25.84 -14.20 -10.74
C GLY A 268 24.48 -14.81 -11.12
N TRP A 269 23.40 -14.35 -10.49
CA TRP A 269 22.02 -14.71 -10.85
C TRP A 269 21.39 -13.59 -11.68
N SER A 270 20.81 -13.95 -12.82
CA SER A 270 20.04 -13.05 -13.67
C SER A 270 18.56 -13.34 -13.52
N ALA A 271 17.81 -12.37 -13.00
CA ALA A 271 16.35 -12.42 -12.94
C ALA A 271 15.78 -11.36 -13.87
N ARG A 272 14.80 -11.74 -14.70
CA ARG A 272 14.01 -10.78 -15.46
C ARG A 272 12.86 -10.32 -14.58
N VAL A 273 12.97 -9.09 -14.09
CA VAL A 273 11.90 -8.45 -13.30
C VAL A 273 11.06 -7.61 -14.25
N ARG A 274 9.75 -7.84 -14.24
CA ARG A 274 8.77 -7.10 -15.04
C ARG A 274 7.89 -6.28 -14.12
N LEU A 275 7.52 -5.09 -14.58
CA LEU A 275 6.56 -4.27 -13.87
C LEU A 275 5.16 -4.87 -13.99
N GLU A 276 4.57 -5.31 -12.88
CA GLU A 276 3.16 -5.71 -12.81
C GLU A 276 2.24 -4.49 -12.70
N GLU A 277 2.12 -3.77 -13.82
CA GLU A 277 1.34 -2.54 -13.91
C GLU A 277 -0.16 -2.76 -13.64
N GLN A 278 -0.70 -3.96 -13.91
CA GLN A 278 -2.11 -4.27 -13.68
C GLN A 278 -2.49 -4.28 -12.19
N ALA A 279 -1.68 -4.91 -11.34
CA ALA A 279 -1.91 -4.94 -9.90
C ALA A 279 -1.86 -3.52 -9.30
N LEU A 280 -0.86 -2.72 -9.68
CA LEU A 280 -0.75 -1.33 -9.19
C LEU A 280 -1.94 -0.46 -9.62
N LYS A 281 -2.40 -0.58 -10.88
CA LYS A 281 -3.62 0.10 -11.34
C LYS A 281 -4.84 -0.30 -10.52
N GLN A 282 -5.00 -1.59 -10.27
CA GLN A 282 -6.13 -2.09 -9.49
C GLN A 282 -6.13 -1.54 -8.05
N VAL A 283 -4.96 -1.41 -7.42
CA VAL A 283 -4.81 -0.77 -6.09
C VAL A 283 -5.25 0.69 -6.12
N ALA A 284 -4.78 1.45 -7.11
CA ALA A 284 -5.15 2.86 -7.25
C ALA A 284 -6.67 3.02 -7.50
N ASP A 285 -7.22 2.26 -8.44
CA ASP A 285 -8.64 2.32 -8.80
C ASP A 285 -9.54 1.94 -7.62
N MET A 286 -9.19 0.88 -6.88
CA MET A 286 -9.94 0.41 -5.72
C MET A 286 -10.01 1.45 -4.59
N THR A 287 -8.93 2.23 -4.41
CA THR A 287 -8.84 3.25 -3.36
C THR A 287 -9.29 4.64 -3.82
N GLY A 288 -9.71 4.78 -5.09
CA GLY A 288 -10.14 6.05 -5.69
C GLY A 288 -8.98 7.03 -5.95
N ALA A 289 -7.78 6.51 -6.15
CA ALA A 289 -6.56 7.25 -6.46
C ALA A 289 -6.13 7.05 -7.93
N GLU A 290 -4.97 7.59 -8.30
CA GLU A 290 -4.45 7.53 -9.68
C GLU A 290 -3.14 6.72 -9.73
N TYR A 291 -3.00 5.91 -10.78
CA TYR A 291 -1.74 5.22 -11.12
C TYR A 291 -0.86 6.11 -12.01
N PHE A 292 0.44 6.11 -11.73
CA PHE A 292 1.45 6.80 -12.51
C PHE A 292 2.56 5.85 -12.92
N ARG A 293 3.13 6.08 -14.09
CA ARG A 293 4.28 5.32 -14.60
C ARG A 293 5.45 6.24 -14.88
N ALA A 294 6.64 5.81 -14.47
CA ALA A 294 7.90 6.50 -14.76
C ALA A 294 8.89 5.53 -15.43
N GLN A 295 9.37 5.93 -16.62
CA GLN A 295 10.37 5.16 -17.39
C GLN A 295 11.79 5.72 -17.22
N ASP A 296 11.91 6.97 -16.77
CA ASP A 296 13.16 7.69 -16.58
C ASP A 296 13.07 8.62 -15.35
N ALA A 297 14.21 9.22 -14.98
CA ALA A 297 14.30 10.09 -13.82
C ALA A 297 13.45 11.36 -13.96
N GLU A 298 13.35 11.90 -15.18
CA GLU A 298 12.55 13.09 -15.46
C GLU A 298 11.05 12.81 -15.35
N GLY A 299 10.60 11.67 -15.86
CA GLY A 299 9.25 11.16 -15.71
C GLY A 299 8.91 10.94 -14.24
N LEU A 300 9.83 10.38 -13.45
CA LEU A 300 9.62 10.21 -12.02
C LEU A 300 9.47 11.56 -11.31
N LYS A 301 10.31 12.54 -11.63
CA LYS A 301 10.18 13.91 -11.12
C LYS A 301 8.82 14.53 -11.47
N ARG A 302 8.37 14.37 -12.72
CA ARG A 302 7.05 14.86 -13.18
C ARG A 302 5.88 14.18 -12.46
N VAL A 303 5.98 12.88 -12.20
CA VAL A 303 4.99 12.14 -11.41
C VAL A 303 4.90 12.71 -10.00
N TYR A 304 6.03 12.89 -9.32
CA TYR A 304 6.04 13.47 -7.98
C TYR A 304 5.54 14.92 -7.94
N GLN A 305 5.87 15.75 -8.94
CA GLN A 305 5.31 17.11 -9.06
C GLN A 305 3.79 17.09 -9.24
N THR A 306 3.28 16.17 -10.07
CA THR A 306 1.84 15.99 -10.27
C THR A 306 1.19 15.53 -8.98
N LEU A 307 1.78 14.57 -8.27
CA LEU A 307 1.32 14.11 -6.96
C LEU A 307 1.32 15.26 -5.94
N SER A 308 2.39 16.04 -5.85
CA SER A 308 2.43 17.23 -4.98
C SER A 308 1.30 18.19 -5.31
N ALA A 309 1.05 18.48 -6.58
CA ALA A 309 -0.03 19.36 -6.98
C ALA A 309 -1.43 18.80 -6.64
N ARG A 310 -1.65 17.50 -6.87
CA ARG A 310 -2.90 16.82 -6.49
C ARG A 310 -3.11 16.76 -4.98
N LEU A 311 -2.02 16.55 -4.25
CA LEU A 311 -2.04 16.48 -2.79
C LEU A 311 -2.07 17.88 -2.15
N ALA A 312 -1.65 18.94 -2.84
CA ALA A 312 -1.71 20.32 -2.34
C ALA A 312 -3.01 21.03 -2.72
N PHE A 313 -3.66 20.63 -3.81
CA PHE A 313 -4.91 21.19 -4.29
C PHE A 313 -5.91 20.05 -4.54
N ASP A 314 -6.77 19.78 -3.56
CA ASP A 314 -7.91 18.88 -3.79
C ASP A 314 -8.94 19.61 -4.66
N LYS A 315 -9.81 18.87 -5.37
CA LYS A 315 -10.70 19.41 -6.42
C LYS A 315 -11.39 20.72 -6.05
N THR A 316 -11.63 21.54 -7.07
CA THR A 316 -12.32 22.84 -7.03
C THR A 316 -13.61 22.76 -6.20
N ASP A 317 -13.53 23.14 -4.93
CA ASP A 317 -14.70 23.21 -4.07
C ASP A 317 -15.53 24.43 -4.50
N LEU A 318 -16.84 24.23 -4.67
CA LEU A 318 -17.80 25.29 -4.94
C LEU A 318 -17.97 26.08 -3.65
N VAL A 319 -17.34 27.25 -3.57
CA VAL A 319 -17.55 28.15 -2.44
C VAL A 319 -18.76 29.03 -2.76
N GLU A 320 -19.75 29.02 -1.86
CA GLU A 320 -20.86 29.95 -1.94
C GLU A 320 -20.37 31.35 -1.54
N ILE A 321 -20.28 32.26 -2.52
CA ILE A 321 -19.97 33.69 -2.26
C ILE A 321 -21.27 34.43 -1.85
N SER A 322 -22.40 33.74 -1.77
CA SER A 322 -23.72 34.28 -1.43
C SER A 322 -23.70 35.12 -0.15
N ALA A 323 -22.91 34.72 0.87
CA ALA A 323 -22.78 35.46 2.13
C ALA A 323 -22.17 36.86 1.95
N LEU A 324 -21.16 37.01 1.08
CA LEU A 324 -20.47 38.28 0.85
C LEU A 324 -21.35 39.25 0.05
N PHE A 325 -22.09 38.74 -0.93
CA PHE A 325 -23.10 39.50 -1.66
C PHE A 325 -24.32 39.85 -0.80
N ALA A 326 -24.77 38.95 0.07
CA ALA A 326 -25.86 39.22 1.02
C ALA A 326 -25.46 40.31 2.02
N ALA A 327 -24.23 40.28 2.54
CA ALA A 327 -23.70 41.31 3.43
C ALA A 327 -23.60 42.68 2.72
N LEU A 328 -23.09 42.70 1.48
CA LEU A 328 -23.04 43.92 0.68
C LEU A 328 -24.44 44.50 0.40
N GLY A 329 -25.41 43.64 0.08
CA GLY A 329 -26.80 44.04 -0.13
C GLY A 329 -27.46 44.61 1.12
N ALA A 330 -27.25 43.96 2.28
CA ALA A 330 -27.71 44.45 3.57
C ALA A 330 -27.11 45.82 3.92
N LEU A 331 -25.80 46.01 3.66
CA LEU A 331 -25.11 47.27 3.89
C LEU A 331 -25.64 48.40 3.00
N LEU A 332 -25.84 48.12 1.71
CA LEU A 332 -26.44 49.09 0.78
C LEU A 332 -27.89 49.45 1.17
N ALA A 333 -28.67 48.48 1.64
CA ALA A 333 -30.02 48.74 2.13
C ALA A 333 -30.02 49.62 3.39
N ALA A 334 -29.11 49.36 4.33
CA ALA A 334 -28.93 50.17 5.53
C ALA A 334 -28.50 51.61 5.19
N CYS A 335 -27.52 51.79 4.29
CA CYS A 335 -27.11 53.11 3.82
C CYS A 335 -28.25 53.88 3.15
N ALA A 336 -29.07 53.21 2.33
CA ALA A 336 -30.24 53.83 1.70
C ALA A 336 -31.29 54.27 2.74
N ALA A 337 -31.54 53.46 3.77
CA ALA A 337 -32.46 53.82 4.85
C ALA A 337 -31.95 55.02 5.66
N LEU A 338 -30.66 55.07 5.98
CA LEU A 338 -30.03 56.18 6.68
C LEU A 338 -30.05 57.48 5.86
N LEU A 339 -29.71 57.43 4.57
CA LEU A 339 -29.83 58.60 3.68
C LEU A 339 -31.29 59.06 3.55
N SER A 340 -32.25 58.12 3.46
CA SER A 340 -33.68 58.44 3.40
C SER A 340 -34.13 59.18 4.67
N LEU A 341 -33.72 58.71 5.85
CA LEU A 341 -34.01 59.36 7.12
C LEU A 341 -33.31 60.72 7.25
N TRP A 342 -32.08 60.85 6.74
CA TRP A 342 -31.35 62.11 6.78
C TRP A 342 -31.96 63.19 5.86
N TRP A 343 -32.49 62.79 4.70
CA TRP A 343 -33.08 63.73 3.75
C TRP A 343 -34.53 64.07 4.07
N TYR A 344 -35.35 63.11 4.53
CA TYR A 344 -36.75 63.33 4.89
C TYR A 344 -36.97 63.69 6.37
N GLY A 345 -36.01 63.38 7.25
CA GLY A 345 -36.05 63.75 8.68
C GLY A 345 -35.73 65.22 8.94
N ARG A 346 -35.59 66.04 7.90
CA ARG A 346 -35.39 67.48 7.98
C ARG A 346 -36.56 68.25 7.35
N VAL A 347 -37.77 67.90 7.76
CA VAL A 347 -38.96 68.75 7.61
C VAL A 347 -39.77 68.67 8.90
N LEU A 348 -39.38 69.48 9.89
CA LEU A 348 -40.21 70.20 10.87
C LEU A 348 -39.29 70.96 11.83
#